data_AF-A0AAW0M7U3-F1
#
_entry.id   AF-A0AAW0M7U3-F1
#
_cell.length_a   1.000
_cell.length_b   1.000
_cell.length_c   1.000
_cell.angle_alpha   90.00
_cell.angle_beta   90.00
_cell.angle_gamma   90.00
#
_symmetry.space_group_name_H-M   'P 1'
#
loop_
_entity.id
_entity.type
_entity.pdbx_description
1 polymer ?
#
loop_
_entity_poly.entity_id
_entity_poly.type
_entity_poly.pdbx_seq_one_letter_code
_entity_poly.pdbx_strand_id
1 'polypeptide(L)' 'MMLLQGFPRNALPEDVERFLTGCVYEASSIEMFMRGAFPDAIRMAIVNFPSKNEAMNAFIKKNRGICLNNQISVRVLE' A
#
# COMPACT_ATOMS: atom_id res chain seq x y z
N MET A 1 4.61 -0.84 10.66
CA MET A 1 4.03 -0.06 9.54
C MET A 1 4.13 -0.89 8.25
N MET A 2 3.42 -0.53 7.18
CA MET A 2 3.49 -1.23 5.90
C MET A 2 3.67 -0.25 4.75
N LEU A 3 4.59 -0.59 3.84
CA LEU A 3 4.84 0.14 2.61
C LEU A 3 4.21 -0.57 1.42
N LEU A 4 3.43 0.16 0.65
CA LEU A 4 2.75 -0.26 -0.56
C LEU A 4 3.39 0.48 -1.74
N GLN A 5 3.82 -0.24 -2.77
CA GLN A 5 4.55 0.31 -3.91
C GLN A 5 3.93 -0.12 -5.23
N GLY A 6 3.94 0.76 -6.22
CA GLY A 6 3.49 0.44 -7.57
C GLY A 6 2.18 1.11 -7.98
N PHE A 7 1.59 1.95 -7.14
CA PHE A 7 0.39 2.67 -7.51
C PHE A 7 0.66 3.61 -8.70
N PRO A 8 -0.30 3.76 -9.62
CA PRO A 8 -0.18 4.75 -10.68
C PRO A 8 -0.23 6.17 -10.11
N ARG A 9 0.27 7.14 -10.87
CA ARG A 9 0.43 8.54 -10.39
C ARG A 9 -0.89 9.20 -9.99
N ASN A 10 -2.00 8.77 -10.58
CA ASN A 10 -3.35 9.25 -10.32
C ASN A 10 -4.07 8.52 -9.17
N ALA A 11 -3.44 7.53 -8.53
CA ALA A 11 -4.09 6.82 -7.42
C ALA A 11 -4.34 7.76 -6.24
N LEU A 12 -5.52 7.60 -5.64
CA LEU A 12 -5.99 8.38 -4.50
C LEU A 12 -5.95 7.53 -3.21
N PRO A 13 -6.07 8.15 -2.02
CA PRO A 13 -6.14 7.40 -0.76
C PRO A 13 -7.26 6.36 -0.75
N GLU A 14 -8.40 6.64 -1.39
CA GLU A 14 -9.53 5.71 -1.52
C GLU A 14 -9.16 4.43 -2.29
N ASP A 15 -8.20 4.51 -3.22
CA ASP A 15 -7.70 3.34 -3.94
C ASP A 15 -6.83 2.45 -3.01
N VAL A 16 -6.12 3.06 -2.07
CA VAL A 16 -5.39 2.35 -1.01
C VAL A 16 -6.36 1.65 -0.07
N GLU A 17 -7.44 2.34 0.33
CA GLU A 17 -8.48 1.76 1.19
C GLU A 17 -9.17 0.57 0.51
N ARG A 18 -9.52 0.71 -0.78
CA ARG A 18 -10.07 -0.37 -1.60
C ARG A 18 -9.08 -1.53 -1.72
N PHE A 19 -7.80 -1.24 -1.97
CA PHE A 19 -6.77 -2.27 -2.05
C PHE A 19 -6.63 -3.02 -0.72
N LEU A 20 -6.69 -2.33 0.42
CA LEU A 20 -6.59 -2.90 1.76
C LEU A 20 -7.93 -3.43 2.31
N THR A 21 -8.99 -3.49 1.51
CA THR A 21 -10.30 -4.03 1.95
C THR A 21 -10.15 -5.44 2.52
N GLY A 22 -10.69 -5.67 3.71
CA GLY A 22 -10.58 -6.93 4.44
C GLY A 22 -9.31 -7.08 5.30
N CYS A 23 -8.52 -6.01 5.44
CA CYS A 23 -7.42 -5.89 6.40
C CYS A 23 -7.81 -4.94 7.54
N VAL A 24 -7.21 -5.15 8.71
CA VAL A 24 -7.37 -4.25 9.86
C VAL A 24 -6.15 -3.32 9.89
N TYR A 25 -6.36 -2.04 9.61
CA TYR A 25 -5.33 -1.00 9.53
C TYR A 25 -5.90 0.33 10.00
N GLU A 26 -5.03 1.31 10.25
CA GLU A 26 -5.44 2.67 10.65
C GLU A 26 -5.62 3.55 9.42
N ALA A 27 -6.86 3.77 8.96
CA ALA A 27 -7.12 4.52 7.72
C ALA A 27 -6.65 5.98 7.77
N SER A 28 -6.69 6.63 8.94
CA SER A 28 -6.17 7.99 9.14
C SER A 28 -4.65 8.10 8.99
N SER A 29 -3.92 6.98 8.96
CA SER A 29 -2.47 6.93 8.81
C SER A 29 -1.99 6.75 7.37
N ILE A 30 -2.90 6.75 6.39
CA ILE A 30 -2.51 6.59 4.98
C ILE A 30 -1.70 7.82 4.54
N GLU A 31 -0.41 7.61 4.33
CA GLU A 31 0.50 8.61 3.79
C GLU A 31 0.90 8.24 2.37
N MET A 32 0.50 9.04 1.39
CA MET A 32 0.87 8.83 -0.01
C MET A 32 1.98 9.78 -0.44
N PHE A 33 2.95 9.25 -1.18
CA PHE A 33 4.06 10.05 -1.69
C PHE A 33 4.60 9.48 -3.01
N MET A 34 5.27 10.36 -3.75
CA MET A 34 5.88 10.02 -5.03
C MET A 34 7.34 9.65 -4.82
N ARG A 35 7.77 8.53 -5.39
CA ARG A 35 9.18 8.22 -5.54
C ARG A 35 9.60 8.45 -6.98
N GLY A 36 10.62 9.27 -7.18
CA GLY A 36 11.30 9.36 -8.47
C GLY A 36 11.86 7.99 -8.83
N ALA A 37 11.32 7.38 -9.87
CA ALA A 37 11.83 6.16 -10.48
C ALA A 37 11.91 6.41 -11.99
N PHE A 38 12.87 5.75 -12.65
CA PHE A 38 13.03 5.84 -14.11
C PHE A 38 12.41 4.58 -14.73
N PRO A 39 11.61 4.67 -15.80
CA PRO A 39 11.26 5.86 -16.58
C PRO A 39 10.13 6.72 -15.99
N ASP A 40 9.34 6.18 -15.05
CA ASP A 40 8.17 6.86 -14.48
C ASP A 40 8.20 6.92 -12.96
N ALA A 41 7.81 8.08 -12.41
CA ALA A 41 7.60 8.22 -10.98
C ALA A 41 6.48 7.28 -10.50
N ILE A 42 6.77 6.54 -9.43
CA ILE A 42 5.87 5.56 -8.84
C ILE A 42 5.23 6.18 -7.61
N ARG A 43 3.91 6.03 -7.47
CA ARG A 43 3.20 6.41 -6.25
C ARG A 43 3.31 5.27 -5.23
N MET A 44 3.62 5.64 -4.00
CA MET A 44 3.74 4.73 -2.88
C MET A 44 2.83 5.19 -1.74
N ALA A 45 2.46 4.27 -0.86
CA ALA A 45 1.70 4.57 0.34
C ALA A 45 2.31 3.87 1.55
N ILE A 46 2.34 4.56 2.70
CA ILE A 46 2.63 3.97 4.00
C ILE A 46 1.33 3.94 4.81
N VAL A 47 1.10 2.85 5.51
CA VAL A 47 -0.08 2.65 6.36
C VAL A 47 0.32 1.99 7.67
N ASN A 48 -0.23 2.47 8.78
CA ASN A 48 -0.06 1.86 10.09
C ASN A 48 -0.99 0.67 10.28
N PHE A 49 -0.48 -0.33 10.97
CA PHE A 49 -1.21 -1.51 11.39
C PHE A 49 -1.16 -1.60 12.91
N PRO A 50 -2.27 -1.95 13.60
CA PRO A 50 -2.32 -1.97 15.06
C PRO A 50 -1.33 -2.96 15.69
N SER A 51 -1.01 -4.05 15.00
CA SER A 51 -0.05 -5.04 15.42
C SER A 51 0.76 -5.62 14.25
N LYS A 52 1.91 -6.22 14.59
CA LYS A 52 2.74 -6.97 13.63
C LYS A 52 1.96 -8.12 12.98
N ASN A 53 1.05 -8.77 13.71
CA ASN A 53 0.27 -9.88 13.20
C ASN A 53 -0.71 -9.43 12.11
N GLU A 54 -1.40 -8.29 12.30
CA GLU A 54 -2.27 -7.76 11.23
C GLU A 54 -1.47 -7.31 10.00
N ALA A 55 -0.30 -6.70 10.21
CA ALA A 55 0.58 -6.33 9.10
C ALA A 55 1.04 -7.57 8.30
N MET A 56 1.46 -8.63 8.98
CA MET A 56 1.86 -9.88 8.32
C MET A 56 0.70 -10.55 7.59
N ASN A 57 -0.49 -10.58 8.20
CA ASN A 57 -1.70 -11.11 7.57
C ASN A 57 -2.07 -10.32 6.31
N ALA A 58 -1.96 -8.98 6.35
CA ALA A 58 -2.20 -8.13 5.20
C ALA A 58 -1.14 -8.35 4.11
N PHE A 59 0.14 -8.52 4.47
CA PHE A 59 1.19 -8.86 3.51
C PHE A 59 0.89 -10.17 2.77
N ILE A 60 0.52 -11.24 3.49
CA ILE A 60 0.17 -12.53 2.87
C ILE A 60 -1.02 -12.39 1.92
N LYS A 61 -2.03 -11.60 2.29
CA LYS A 61 -3.27 -11.42 1.50
C LYS A 61 -3.11 -10.51 0.29
N LYS A 62 -2.28 -9.47 0.39
CA LYS A 62 -2.28 -8.33 -0.55
C LYS A 62 -1.00 -8.22 -1.36
N ASN A 63 0.10 -8.85 -0.96
CA ASN A 63 1.35 -8.74 -1.70
C ASN A 63 1.17 -9.23 -3.15
N ARG A 64 1.65 -8.44 -4.11
CA ARG A 64 1.48 -8.66 -5.56
C ARG A 64 0.02 -8.60 -6.03
N GLY A 65 -0.89 -8.04 -5.22
CA GLY A 65 -2.26 -7.74 -5.65
C GLY A 65 -2.28 -6.65 -6.73
N ILE A 66 -3.44 -6.46 -7.37
CA ILE A 66 -3.61 -5.49 -8.45
C ILE A 66 -4.47 -4.32 -7.95
N CYS A 67 -4.05 -3.09 -8.25
CA CYS A 67 -4.82 -1.87 -8.05
C CYS A 67 -4.67 -0.98 -9.28
N LEU A 68 -5.78 -0.53 -9.88
CA LEU A 68 -5.78 0.33 -11.07
C LEU A 68 -4.89 -0.22 -12.22
N ASN A 69 -4.98 -1.54 -12.48
CA ASN A 69 -4.16 -2.27 -13.47
C ASN A 69 -2.65 -2.32 -13.18
N ASN A 70 -2.19 -1.83 -12.04
CA ASN A 70 -0.82 -1.96 -11.60
C ASN A 70 -0.69 -3.04 -10.53
N GLN A 71 0.38 -3.81 -10.61
CA GLN A 71 0.75 -4.75 -9.56
C GLN A 71 1.37 -3.99 -8.38
N ILE A 72 0.82 -4.20 -7.19
CA ILE A 72 1.24 -3.55 -5.96
C ILE A 72 2.13 -4.50 -5.15
N SER A 73 3.35 -4.06 -4.89
CA SER A 73 4.28 -4.74 -3.98
C SER A 73 4.04 -4.26 -2.56
N VAL A 74 3.99 -5.20 -1.62
CA VAL A 74 3.74 -4.91 -0.21
C VAL A 74 4.98 -5.26 0.60
N ARG A 75 5.38 -4.41 1.53
CA ARG A 75 6.50 -4.66 2.44
C ARG A 75 6.12 -4.26 3.86
N VAL A 76 6.31 -5.18 4.81
CA VAL A 76 6.22 -4.85 6.24
C VAL A 76 7.50 -4.13 6.65
N LEU A 77 7.38 -3.00 7.34
CA LEU A 77 8.50 -2.24 7.91
C LEU A 77 8.62 -2.63 9.39
N GLU A 78 9.84 -2.96 9.82
CA GLU A 78 10.18 -3.30 11.21
C GLU A 78 10.31 -2.05 12.08
#